data_AF-A0A2P6SI15-F1
#
_entry.id   AF-A0A2P6SI15-F1
#
_cell.length_a   1.000
_cell.length_b   1.000
_cell.length_c   1.000
_cell.angle_alpha   90.00
_cell.angle_beta   90.00
_cell.angle_gamma   90.00
#
_symmetry.space_group_name_H-M   'P 1'
#
loop_
_entity.id
_entity.type
_entity.pdbx_description
1 polymer ?
#
loop_
_entity_poly.entity_id
_entity_poly.type
_entity_poly.pdbx_seq_one_letter_code
_entity_poly.pdbx_strand_id
1 'polypeptide(L)' 'MEAWVKEMPNVLILPHSADYSEEVWLEIREKAISVLQTLFFDGVVPKMLYQMRTRRIVK' A
#
# COMPACT_ATOMS: atom_id res chain seq x y z
N MET A 1 -6.27 22.26 2.06
CA MET A 1 -5.82 21.47 3.23
C MET A 1 -5.48 22.39 4.39
N GLU A 2 -4.58 23.35 4.21
CA GLU A 2 -4.14 24.29 5.27
C GLU A 2 -5.27 25.09 5.95
N ALA A 3 -6.32 25.48 5.21
CA ALA A 3 -7.44 26.23 5.79
C ALA A 3 -8.25 25.42 6.82
N TRP A 4 -8.41 24.11 6.62
CA TRP A 4 -9.17 23.23 7.54
C TRP A 4 -8.34 22.82 8.76
N VAL A 5 -7.02 22.70 8.61
CA VAL A 5 -6.09 22.39 9.70
C VAL A 5 -5.99 23.55 10.70
N LYS A 6 -6.12 24.80 10.23
CA LYS A 6 -6.16 25.99 11.11
C LYS A 6 -7.45 26.11 11.93
N GLU A 7 -8.57 25.59 11.44
CA GLU A 7 -9.87 25.67 12.14
C GLU A 7 -10.06 24.56 13.19
N MET A 8 -9.30 23.45 13.11
CA MET A 8 -9.37 22.34 14.06
C MET A 8 -8.00 22.04 14.69
N PRO A 9 -7.62 22.73 15.79
CA PRO A 9 -6.29 22.63 16.38
C PRO A 9 -5.97 21.27 17.02
N ASN A 10 -6.97 20.39 17.19
CA ASN A 10 -6.82 19.06 17.80
C ASN A 10 -6.97 17.91 16.79
N VAL A 11 -6.83 18.16 15.49
CA VAL A 11 -6.92 17.10 14.48
C VAL A 11 -5.56 16.43 14.27
N LEU A 12 -5.51 15.10 14.41
CA LEU A 12 -4.31 14.32 14.08
C LEU A 12 -4.33 14.00 12.59
N ILE A 13 -3.38 14.55 11.83
CA ILE A 13 -3.18 14.21 10.43
C ILE A 13 -2.11 13.15 10.37
N LEU A 14 -2.51 11.95 9.96
CA LEU A 14 -1.57 10.88 9.71
C LEU A 14 -1.20 10.85 8.23
N PRO A 15 0.09 10.56 7.90
CA PRO A 15 0.45 10.27 6.52
C PRO A 15 -0.33 9.04 6.05
N HIS A 16 -0.58 8.93 4.75
CA HIS A 16 -1.28 7.77 4.17
C HIS A 16 -0.62 6.43 4.53
N SER A 17 0.67 6.46 4.85
CA SER A 17 1.41 5.29 5.31
C SER A 17 0.98 4.76 6.69
N ALA A 18 0.28 5.55 7.50
CA ALA A 18 -0.25 5.11 8.79
C ALA A 18 -1.44 4.16 8.66
N ASP A 19 -2.05 4.09 7.47
CA ASP A 19 -3.11 3.12 7.17
C ASP A 19 -2.55 1.72 6.86
N TYR A 20 -1.22 1.57 6.67
CA TYR A 20 -0.60 0.27 6.44
C TYR A 20 -0.33 -0.46 7.76
N SER A 21 -1.04 -1.55 8.00
CA SER A 21 -0.75 -2.45 9.13
C SER A 21 0.46 -3.35 8.84
N GLU A 22 0.98 -4.03 9.88
CA GLU A 22 2.09 -4.97 9.75
C GLU A 22 1.74 -6.13 8.81
N GLU A 23 0.49 -6.59 8.83
CA GLU A 23 -0.03 -7.63 7.95
C GLU A 23 0.00 -7.18 6.49
N VAL A 24 -0.36 -5.92 6.22
CA VAL A 24 -0.29 -5.36 4.87
C VAL A 24 1.16 -5.28 4.38
N TRP A 25 2.10 -4.92 5.26
CA TRP A 25 3.53 -4.94 4.94
C TRP A 25 4.05 -6.34 4.63
N LEU A 26 3.59 -7.36 5.38
CA LEU A 26 3.95 -8.74 5.15
C LEU A 26 3.43 -9.24 3.79
N GLU A 27 2.16 -8.95 3.46
CA GLU A 27 1.59 -9.28 2.16
C GLU A 27 2.34 -8.64 0.99
N ILE A 28 2.74 -7.36 1.13
CA ILE A 28 3.52 -6.65 0.11
C ILE A 28 4.87 -7.32 -0.07
N ARG A 29 5.54 -7.68 1.04
CA ARG A 29 6.85 -8.34 1.02
C ARG A 29 6.77 -9.69 0.31
N GLU A 30 5.81 -10.53 0.67
CA GLU A 30 5.65 -11.87 0.08
C GLU A 30 5.36 -11.80 -1.42
N LYS A 31 4.46 -10.89 -1.83
CA LYS A 31 4.15 -10.66 -3.25
C LYS A 31 5.36 -10.16 -4.02
N ALA A 32 6.14 -9.23 -3.46
CA ALA A 32 7.36 -8.72 -4.08
C ALA A 32 8.40 -9.84 -4.28
N ILE A 33 8.62 -10.67 -3.27
CA ILE A 33 9.53 -11.82 -3.36
C ILE A 33 9.06 -12.79 -4.46
N SER A 34 7.78 -13.13 -4.48
CA SER A 34 7.23 -14.02 -5.51
C SER A 34 7.40 -13.45 -6.93
N VAL A 35 7.14 -12.16 -7.13
CA VAL A 35 7.34 -11.50 -8.42
C VAL A 35 8.81 -11.51 -8.84
N LEU A 36 9.72 -11.19 -7.92
CA LEU A 36 11.16 -11.22 -8.20
C LEU A 36 11.62 -12.64 -8.54
N GLN A 37 11.16 -13.65 -7.80
CA GLN A 37 11.46 -15.05 -8.08
C GLN A 37 10.99 -15.44 -9.48
N THR A 38 9.73 -15.20 -9.84
CA THR A 38 9.23 -15.50 -11.20
C THR A 38 9.99 -14.73 -12.27
N LEU A 39 10.37 -13.48 -12.01
CA LEU A 39 11.18 -12.70 -12.95
C LEU A 39 12.57 -13.32 -13.15
N PHE A 40 13.25 -13.74 -12.09
CA PHE A 40 14.60 -14.30 -12.18
C PHE A 40 14.62 -15.73 -12.75
N PHE A 41 13.65 -16.57 -12.41
CA PHE A 41 13.61 -17.97 -12.84
C PHE A 41 12.93 -18.17 -14.20
N ASP A 42 11.80 -17.50 -14.43
CA ASP A 42 10.98 -17.72 -15.62
C ASP A 42 11.15 -16.59 -16.65
N GLY A 43 11.79 -15.47 -16.29
CA GLY A 43 11.96 -14.30 -17.18
C GLY A 43 10.63 -13.58 -17.50
N VAL A 44 9.54 -13.96 -16.84
CA VAL A 44 8.19 -13.43 -17.07
C VAL A 44 7.83 -12.48 -15.95
N VAL A 45 7.38 -11.27 -16.29
CA VAL A 45 6.76 -10.35 -15.32
C VAL A 45 5.32 -10.81 -15.06
N PRO A 46 4.97 -11.22 -13.84
CA PRO A 46 3.60 -11.62 -13.53
C PRO A 46 2.65 -10.42 -13.66
N LYS A 47 1.53 -10.62 -14.38
CA LYS A 47 0.49 -9.59 -14.60
C LYS A 47 -0.17 -9.08 -13.29
N MET A 48 0.08 -9.75 -12.17
CA MET A 48 -0.36 -9.41 -10.81
C MET A 48 0.01 -7.97 -10.39
N LEU A 49 1.09 -7.39 -10.94
CA LEU A 49 1.50 -6.02 -10.62
C LEU A 49 0.43 -4.96 -10.96
N TYR A 50 -0.46 -5.22 -11.92
CA TYR A 50 -1.54 -4.30 -12.29
C TYR A 50 -2.80 -4.43 -11.44
N GLN A 51 -2.83 -5.39 -10.51
CA GLN A 51 -4.01 -5.74 -9.71
C GLN A 51 -3.86 -5.38 -8.23
N MET A 52 -2.87 -4.54 -7.86
CA MET A 52 -2.91 -3.78 -6.60
C MET A 52 -3.97 -2.67 -6.68
N ARG A 53 -5.18 -3.02 -7.15
CA ARG A 53 -6.35 -2.16 -7.05
C ARG A 53 -6.65 -2.10 -5.57
N THR A 54 -6.35 -0.95 -4.97
CA THR A 54 -6.74 -0.53 -3.63
C THR A 54 -8.01 -1.27 -3.22
N ARG A 55 -7.90 -2.21 -2.29
CA ARG A 55 -9.06 -2.66 -1.53
C ARG A 55 -9.55 -1.39 -0.84
N ARG A 56 -10.51 -0.69 -1.44
CA ARG A 56 -11.21 0.39 -0.77
C ARG A 56 -11.77 -0.26 0.48
N ILE A 57 -11.21 0.11 1.63
CA ILE A 57 -11.87 -0.07 2.91
C ILE A 57 -13.12 0.80 2.78
N VAL A 58 -14.23 0.16 2.39
CA VAL A 58 -15.57 0.74 2.51
C VAL A 58 -15.78 0.90 4.01
N LYS A 59 -15.63 2.14 4.48
CA LYS A 59 -16.25 2.58 5.74
C LYS A 59 -17.73 2.79 5.51
#